data_AF-A0A412EYW1-F1
#
_entry.id   AF-A0A412EYW1-F1
#
_cell.length_a   1.000
_cell.length_b   1.000
_cell.length_c   1.000
_cell.angle_alpha   90.00
_cell.angle_beta   90.00
_cell.angle_gamma   90.00
#
_symmetry.space_group_name_H-M   'P 1'
#
loop_
_entity.id
_entity.type
_entity.pdbx_description
1 polymer ?
#
loop_
_entity_poly.entity_id
_entity_poly.type
_entity_poly.pdbx_seq_one_letter_code
_entity_poly.pdbx_strand_id
1 'polypeptide(L)'
;MFKFFKKIYKPLFCFCLCFFSVFVLIGCLGGQTNDTSSGKKSGKRSSALHQEMAIGSEAPDFTAKLNNGETFTLSDKKGQVILLNFWATWCSNCVKEMPAIEKLYEEYGDQIVIVGVNVGEDEDTIDTFVEAKNYSFPVACDTESNINNLYPSAGIPYTVIIGKDGLVTETFLGAKDADSQYTKLRRALQEAYEAN
;
A
#
# COMPACT_ATOMS: atom_id res chain seq x y z
N MET A 1 21.20 -24.05 -6.65
CA MET A 1 21.66 -24.35 -5.26
C MET A 1 20.89 -23.35 -4.39
N PHE A 2 19.86 -23.67 -3.61
CA PHE A 2 19.32 -24.93 -3.08
C PHE A 2 17.79 -24.96 -3.22
N LYS A 3 17.29 -26.12 -3.64
CA LYS A 3 15.95 -26.64 -3.32
C LYS A 3 15.77 -26.67 -1.80
N PHE A 4 14.77 -25.99 -1.22
CA PHE A 4 14.16 -26.39 0.06
C PHE A 4 13.01 -25.43 0.42
N PHE A 5 11.80 -25.63 -0.09
CA PHE A 5 10.54 -25.29 0.60
C PHE A 5 9.38 -26.05 -0.08
N LYS A 6 9.33 -27.36 0.18
CA LYS A 6 8.10 -28.14 0.09
C LYS A 6 7.81 -28.68 1.48
N LYS A 7 6.88 -28.04 2.19
CA LYS A 7 6.26 -28.53 3.42
C LYS A 7 4.81 -28.05 3.37
N ILE A 8 3.95 -28.73 2.62
CA ILE A 8 3.00 -29.74 3.12
C ILE A 8 2.39 -29.32 4.46
N TYR A 9 1.25 -28.64 4.40
CA TYR A 9 0.20 -28.74 5.41
C TYR A 9 -1.12 -29.05 4.69
N LYS A 10 -1.69 -30.21 5.03
CA LYS A 10 -3.01 -30.67 4.57
C LYS A 10 -4.10 -30.07 5.47
N PRO A 11 -5.30 -29.78 4.94
CA PRO A 11 -6.41 -29.25 5.72
C PRO A 11 -7.01 -30.36 6.60
N LEU A 12 -7.10 -30.11 7.90
CA LEU A 12 -7.81 -31.00 8.82
C LEU A 12 -9.28 -30.59 8.87
N PHE A 13 -10.05 -31.18 7.96
CA PHE A 13 -11.50 -31.23 8.02
C PHE A 13 -11.88 -32.29 9.06
N CYS A 14 -12.54 -31.93 10.16
CA CYS A 14 -13.09 -32.91 11.09
C CYS A 14 -14.33 -32.39 11.81
N PHE A 15 -15.45 -33.06 11.52
CA PHE A 15 -16.61 -33.40 12.37
C PHE A 15 -17.30 -32.27 13.16
N CYS A 16 -18.53 -31.91 12.79
CA CYS A 16 -19.76 -32.61 13.19
C CYS A 16 -20.02 -32.50 14.70
N LEU A 17 -21.05 -31.74 15.09
CA LEU A 17 -22.13 -32.23 15.96
C LEU A 17 -23.22 -31.17 16.11
N CYS A 18 -24.41 -31.55 15.67
CA CYS A 18 -25.68 -30.94 15.99
C CYS A 18 -25.89 -30.94 17.52
N PHE A 19 -26.34 -29.82 18.09
CA PHE A 19 -27.29 -29.88 19.21
C PHE A 19 -28.26 -28.71 19.10
N PHE A 20 -29.44 -29.04 18.57
CA PHE A 20 -30.69 -28.34 18.82
C PHE A 20 -30.88 -28.19 20.33
N SER A 21 -31.08 -26.97 20.80
CA SER A 21 -31.78 -26.75 22.07
C SER A 21 -32.78 -25.61 21.90
N VAL A 22 -34.03 -26.05 21.92
CA VAL A 22 -35.24 -25.26 22.00
C VAL A 22 -35.18 -24.39 23.26
N PHE A 23 -35.34 -23.08 23.13
CA PHE A 23 -35.86 -22.27 24.22
C PHE A 23 -37.10 -21.51 23.79
N VAL A 24 -38.12 -21.73 24.60
CA VAL A 24 -39.54 -21.50 24.43
C VAL A 24 -39.89 -20.02 24.62
N LEU A 25 -40.87 -19.60 23.83
CA LEU A 25 -41.60 -18.32 23.87
C LEU A 25 -42.12 -17.96 25.27
N ILE A 26 -41.86 -16.72 25.70
CA ILE A 26 -42.73 -15.97 26.62
C ILE A 26 -42.96 -14.60 25.99
N GLY A 27 -44.19 -14.36 25.55
CA GLY A 27 -44.66 -13.05 25.13
C GLY A 27 -45.14 -12.22 26.31
N CYS A 28 -45.08 -10.90 26.16
CA CYS A 28 -46.00 -9.97 26.81
C CYS A 28 -46.24 -8.79 25.86
N LEU A 29 -47.51 -8.55 25.54
CA LEU A 29 -48.02 -7.32 24.97
C LEU A 29 -47.92 -6.19 26.02
N GLY A 30 -47.66 -4.97 25.56
CA GLY A 30 -47.84 -3.75 26.36
C GLY A 30 -47.39 -2.53 25.58
N GLY A 31 -48.35 -1.74 25.09
CA GLY A 31 -48.12 -0.56 24.27
C GLY A 31 -48.09 0.77 25.03
N GLN A 32 -47.94 1.82 24.21
CA GLN A 32 -48.09 3.27 24.42
C GLN A 32 -46.88 4.08 24.90
N THR A 33 -46.30 4.77 23.90
CA THR A 33 -46.04 6.22 23.79
C THR A 33 -45.92 7.02 25.09
N ASN A 34 -44.81 7.77 25.22
CA ASN A 34 -44.84 9.22 25.10
C ASN A 34 -43.43 9.79 24.95
N ASP A 35 -43.33 10.71 24.00
CA ASP A 35 -42.19 11.55 23.70
C ASP A 35 -41.71 12.33 24.93
N THR A 36 -40.40 12.54 25.03
CA THR A 36 -39.86 13.88 25.28
C THR A 36 -38.39 13.94 24.86
N SER A 37 -38.11 15.05 24.17
CA SER A 37 -36.87 15.50 23.58
C SER A 37 -35.59 15.20 24.36
N SER A 38 -34.54 14.81 23.63
CA SER A 38 -33.49 15.79 23.30
C SER A 38 -32.57 15.21 22.24
N GLY A 39 -32.61 15.84 21.07
CA GLY A 39 -31.75 15.48 19.95
C GLY A 39 -30.29 15.82 20.26
N LYS A 40 -29.42 14.83 20.09
CA LYS A 40 -28.09 15.01 19.50
C LYS A 40 -27.81 13.80 18.61
N LYS A 41 -28.38 13.83 17.39
CA LYS A 41 -27.76 13.14 16.26
C LYS A 41 -26.43 13.85 16.02
N SER A 42 -25.38 13.39 16.70
CA SER A 42 -24.01 13.68 16.31
C SER A 42 -23.78 12.95 15.00
N GLY A 43 -24.13 13.61 13.89
CA GLY A 43 -23.61 13.23 12.60
C GLY A 43 -22.10 13.19 12.73
N LYS A 44 -21.51 12.03 12.45
CA LYS A 44 -20.07 11.93 12.19
C LYS A 44 -19.77 12.94 11.08
N ARG A 45 -19.31 14.12 11.45
CA ARG A 45 -18.46 14.95 10.60
C ARG A 45 -17.24 14.08 10.33
N SER A 46 -17.28 13.36 9.20
CA SER A 46 -16.08 12.83 8.59
C SER A 46 -15.17 14.04 8.38
N SER A 47 -14.12 14.12 9.18
CA SER A 47 -13.05 15.08 8.99
C SER A 47 -12.43 14.76 7.64
N ALA A 48 -12.59 15.64 6.67
CA ALA A 48 -11.74 15.68 5.48
C ALA A 48 -10.33 16.07 5.93
N LEU A 49 -9.63 15.12 6.55
CA LEU A 49 -8.25 15.20 6.99
C LEU A 49 -7.54 14.03 6.31
N HIS A 50 -6.68 14.34 5.33
CA HIS A 50 -5.71 13.49 4.64
C HIS A 50 -5.86 11.98 4.87
N GLN A 51 -6.75 11.35 4.10
CA GLN A 51 -6.96 9.91 4.15
C GLN A 51 -6.05 9.25 3.13
N GLU A 52 -5.14 8.40 3.60
CA GLU A 52 -4.34 7.51 2.76
C GLU A 52 -5.22 6.59 1.89
N MET A 53 -4.63 5.99 0.86
CA MET A 53 -5.31 4.99 0.05
C MET A 53 -5.96 3.90 0.90
N ALA A 54 -7.23 3.62 0.62
CA ALA A 54 -7.96 2.59 1.34
C ALA A 54 -7.49 1.19 0.91
N ILE A 55 -7.22 0.31 1.87
CA ILE A 55 -6.90 -1.09 1.59
C ILE A 55 -8.10 -1.76 0.87
N GLY A 56 -7.81 -2.45 -0.22
CA GLY A 56 -8.78 -3.08 -1.13
C GLY A 56 -9.38 -2.14 -2.18
N SER A 57 -9.00 -0.86 -2.21
CA SER A 57 -9.39 0.05 -3.29
C SER A 57 -8.54 -0.14 -4.54
N GLU A 58 -9.08 0.18 -5.71
CA GLU A 58 -8.32 0.20 -6.96
C GLU A 58 -7.23 1.28 -6.89
N ALA A 59 -6.01 0.94 -7.29
CA ALA A 59 -4.94 1.91 -7.43
C ALA A 59 -5.23 2.83 -8.63
N PRO A 60 -5.23 4.17 -8.45
CA PRO A 60 -5.44 5.11 -9.55
C PRO A 60 -4.40 4.93 -10.66
N ASP A 61 -4.86 4.78 -11.90
CA ASP A 61 -3.96 4.60 -13.03
C ASP A 61 -3.20 5.89 -13.37
N PHE A 62 -1.98 5.76 -13.86
CA PHE A 62 -1.18 6.86 -14.38
C PHE A 62 -0.16 6.36 -15.41
N THR A 63 0.28 7.30 -16.26
CA THR A 63 1.40 7.10 -17.16
C THR A 63 2.46 8.16 -16.87
N ALA A 64 3.72 7.75 -16.77
CA ALA A 64 4.85 8.62 -16.47
C ALA A 64 6.06 8.28 -17.33
N LYS A 65 6.86 9.30 -17.65
CA LYS A 65 8.23 9.11 -18.12
C LYS A 65 9.11 8.81 -16.90
N LEU A 66 9.96 7.81 -17.04
CA LEU A 66 10.95 7.43 -16.04
C LEU A 66 12.29 8.14 -16.31
N ASN A 67 13.11 8.28 -15.28
CA ASN A 67 14.46 8.85 -15.36
C ASN A 67 15.38 8.09 -16.33
N ASN A 68 15.17 6.80 -16.53
CA ASN A 68 15.90 6.00 -17.53
C ASN A 68 15.40 6.21 -18.98
N GLY A 69 14.43 7.10 -19.20
CA GLY A 69 13.83 7.40 -20.51
C GLY A 69 12.68 6.47 -20.93
N GLU A 70 12.39 5.43 -20.16
CA GLU A 70 11.26 4.53 -20.43
C GLU A 70 9.92 5.18 -20.07
N THR A 71 8.83 4.64 -20.61
CA THR A 71 7.47 5.02 -20.21
C THR A 71 6.88 3.92 -19.35
N PHE A 72 6.35 4.32 -18.20
CA PHE A 72 5.65 3.46 -17.26
C PHE A 72 4.16 3.78 -17.27
N THR A 73 3.31 2.77 -17.43
CA THR A 73 1.87 2.86 -17.18
C THR A 73 1.52 1.83 -16.13
N LEU A 74 0.82 2.23 -15.08
CA LEU A 74 0.50 1.33 -13.96
C LEU A 74 -0.39 0.16 -14.40
N SER A 75 -1.43 0.44 -15.19
CA SER A 75 -2.36 -0.59 -15.68
C SER A 75 -1.71 -1.65 -16.58
N ASP A 76 -0.58 -1.35 -17.23
CA ASP A 76 0.20 -2.31 -18.03
C ASP A 76 0.93 -3.35 -17.15
N LYS A 77 1.02 -3.10 -15.84
CA LYS A 77 1.69 -4.01 -14.88
C LYS A 77 0.73 -4.91 -14.11
N LYS A 78 -0.57 -4.90 -14.45
CA LYS A 78 -1.55 -5.85 -13.89
C LYS A 78 -1.04 -7.29 -14.00
N GLY A 79 -1.26 -8.08 -12.96
CA GLY A 79 -0.71 -9.42 -12.81
C GLY A 79 0.61 -9.49 -12.03
N GLN A 80 1.24 -8.35 -11.74
CA GLN A 80 2.44 -8.25 -10.89
C GLN A 80 2.13 -7.50 -9.60
N VAL A 81 2.89 -7.80 -8.54
CA VAL A 81 2.89 -6.97 -7.33
C VAL A 81 3.69 -5.71 -7.61
N ILE A 82 3.19 -4.56 -7.15
CA ILE A 82 3.79 -3.25 -7.41
C ILE A 82 4.04 -2.52 -6.09
N LEU A 83 5.20 -1.89 -5.95
CA LEU A 83 5.53 -0.95 -4.89
C LEU A 83 5.74 0.42 -5.51
N LEU A 84 4.90 1.37 -5.11
CA LEU A 84 5.08 2.79 -5.43
C LEU A 84 5.63 3.49 -4.18
N ASN A 85 6.78 4.15 -4.30
CA ASN A 85 7.40 4.90 -3.20
C ASN A 85 7.46 6.38 -3.54
N PHE A 86 6.68 7.21 -2.86
CA PHE A 86 6.62 8.66 -3.05
C PHE A 86 7.68 9.34 -2.16
N TRP A 87 8.56 10.13 -2.79
CA TRP A 87 9.73 10.70 -2.13
C TRP A 87 10.18 12.04 -2.75
N ALA A 88 11.16 12.69 -2.13
CA ALA A 88 11.86 13.86 -2.67
C ALA A 88 13.29 13.94 -2.10
N THR A 89 14.22 14.58 -2.82
CA THR A 89 15.64 14.65 -2.45
C THR A 89 15.87 15.47 -1.17
N TRP A 90 15.04 16.49 -0.94
CA TRP A 90 15.08 17.34 0.25
C TRP A 90 14.45 16.67 1.49
N CYS A 91 13.72 15.57 1.31
CA CYS A 91 13.07 14.85 2.39
C CYS A 91 14.06 13.92 3.11
N SER A 92 14.59 14.36 4.26
CA SER A 92 15.59 13.59 5.02
C SER A 92 15.16 12.16 5.37
N ASN A 93 13.89 11.95 5.73
CA ASN A 93 13.39 10.61 6.06
C ASN A 93 13.23 9.73 4.81
N CYS A 94 12.91 10.31 3.67
CA CYS A 94 12.89 9.62 2.39
C CYS A 94 14.30 9.13 2.03
N VAL A 95 15.30 10.02 2.07
CA VAL A 95 16.69 9.67 1.78
C VAL A 95 17.22 8.57 2.72
N LYS A 96 16.78 8.53 3.98
CA LYS A 96 17.16 7.48 4.94
C LYS A 96 16.57 6.11 4.61
N GLU A 97 15.44 6.02 3.92
CA GLU A 97 14.82 4.74 3.56
C GLU A 97 15.21 4.24 2.17
N MET A 98 15.67 5.11 1.26
CA MET A 98 16.02 4.72 -0.12
C MET A 98 17.00 3.52 -0.21
N PRO A 99 18.00 3.33 0.69
CA PRO A 99 18.80 2.11 0.67
C PRO A 99 17.99 0.81 0.86
N ALA A 100 16.85 0.87 1.55
CA ALA A 100 15.92 -0.25 1.66
C ALA A 100 15.22 -0.53 0.32
N ILE A 101 14.80 0.52 -0.39
CA ILE A 101 14.14 0.42 -1.69
C ILE A 101 15.09 -0.17 -2.72
N GLU A 102 16.34 0.32 -2.78
CA GLU A 102 17.39 -0.24 -3.63
C GLU A 102 17.61 -1.72 -3.35
N LYS A 103 17.76 -2.09 -2.08
CA LYS A 103 17.97 -3.49 -1.69
C LYS A 103 16.80 -4.39 -2.09
N LEU A 104 15.55 -3.90 -1.99
CA LEU A 104 14.37 -4.66 -2.45
C LEU A 104 14.38 -4.80 -3.97
N TYR A 105 14.76 -3.76 -4.69
CA TYR A 105 14.88 -3.79 -6.15
C TYR A 105 15.91 -4.82 -6.61
N GLU A 106 17.09 -4.84 -5.97
CA GLU A 106 18.12 -5.86 -6.22
C GLU A 106 17.67 -7.29 -5.85
N GLU A 107 16.95 -7.46 -4.73
CA GLU A 107 16.51 -8.78 -4.25
C GLU A 107 15.41 -9.39 -5.12
N TYR A 108 14.41 -8.60 -5.50
CA TYR A 108 13.26 -9.12 -6.24
C TYR A 108 13.46 -9.08 -7.75
N GLY A 109 14.23 -8.11 -8.28
CA GLY A 109 14.36 -7.90 -9.72
C GLY A 109 12.98 -7.81 -10.40
N ASP A 110 12.81 -8.56 -11.48
CA ASP A 110 11.56 -8.55 -12.28
C ASP A 110 10.38 -9.32 -11.65
N GLN A 111 10.52 -9.88 -10.43
CA GLN A 111 9.42 -10.61 -9.78
C GLN A 111 8.32 -9.68 -9.25
N ILE A 112 8.69 -8.44 -8.94
CA ILE A 112 7.78 -7.37 -8.53
C ILE A 112 8.19 -6.10 -9.27
N VAL A 113 7.27 -5.16 -9.39
CA VAL A 113 7.55 -3.85 -9.95
C VAL A 113 7.82 -2.88 -8.81
N ILE A 114 8.96 -2.21 -8.79
CA ILE A 114 9.26 -1.12 -7.86
C ILE A 114 9.45 0.16 -8.67
N VAL A 115 8.71 1.21 -8.31
CA VAL A 115 8.87 2.55 -8.92
C VAL A 115 8.92 3.59 -7.81
N GLY A 116 9.99 4.39 -7.79
CA GLY A 116 10.04 5.61 -7.01
C GLY A 116 9.27 6.71 -7.73
N VAL A 117 8.40 7.44 -7.06
CA VAL A 117 7.71 8.62 -7.59
C VAL A 117 8.31 9.83 -6.90
N ASN A 118 9.15 10.58 -7.62
CA ASN A 118 9.72 11.80 -7.08
C ASN A 118 8.72 12.96 -7.24
N VAL A 119 8.39 13.64 -6.15
CA VAL A 119 7.30 14.62 -6.09
C VAL A 119 7.82 16.05 -6.24
N GLY A 120 7.52 16.67 -7.39
CA GLY A 120 7.64 18.10 -7.59
C GLY A 120 9.05 18.64 -7.83
N GLU A 121 10.05 17.78 -8.06
CA GLU A 121 11.40 18.19 -8.45
C GLU A 121 11.59 18.02 -9.96
N ASP A 122 12.48 18.82 -10.55
CA ASP A 122 12.85 18.73 -11.97
C ASP A 122 13.71 17.48 -12.26
N GLU A 123 13.71 17.03 -13.52
CA GLU A 123 14.46 15.83 -13.96
C GLU A 123 15.96 15.91 -13.61
N ASP A 124 16.61 17.07 -13.79
CA ASP A 124 18.05 17.22 -13.54
C ASP A 124 18.40 17.03 -12.04
N THR A 125 17.56 17.55 -11.15
CA THR A 125 17.69 17.36 -9.69
C THR A 125 17.56 15.88 -9.31
N ILE A 126 16.58 15.18 -9.91
CA ILE A 126 16.33 13.76 -9.67
C ILE A 126 17.52 12.92 -10.15
N ASP A 127 17.93 13.11 -11.40
CA ASP A 127 18.99 12.35 -12.04
C ASP A 127 20.32 12.52 -11.31
N THR A 128 20.69 13.78 -11.00
CA THR A 128 21.91 14.08 -10.24
C THR A 128 21.92 13.35 -8.89
N PHE A 129 20.78 13.31 -8.20
CA PHE A 129 20.68 12.64 -6.90
C PHE A 129 20.78 11.11 -7.04
N VAL A 130 20.03 10.51 -7.95
CA VAL A 130 20.00 9.06 -8.20
C VAL A 130 21.38 8.56 -8.61
N GLU A 131 22.05 9.27 -9.53
CA GLU A 131 23.42 8.95 -9.95
C GLU A 131 24.43 9.08 -8.80
N ALA A 132 24.39 10.19 -8.05
CA ALA A 132 25.32 10.41 -6.94
C ALA A 132 25.17 9.38 -5.81
N LYS A 133 23.97 8.81 -5.67
CA LYS A 133 23.67 7.74 -4.68
C LYS A 133 23.79 6.34 -5.25
N ASN A 134 23.97 6.20 -6.55
CA ASN A 134 24.06 4.93 -7.27
C ASN A 134 22.80 4.06 -7.04
N TYR A 135 21.62 4.67 -7.11
CA TYR A 135 20.35 3.96 -7.09
C TYR A 135 19.97 3.49 -8.50
N SER A 136 19.40 2.29 -8.60
CA SER A 136 19.11 1.64 -9.88
C SER A 136 17.61 1.35 -10.09
N PHE A 137 16.78 1.51 -9.07
CA PHE A 137 15.33 1.42 -9.24
C PHE A 137 14.81 2.57 -10.13
N PRO A 138 13.81 2.31 -10.99
CA PRO A 138 13.25 3.33 -11.87
C PRO A 138 12.50 4.40 -11.08
N VAL A 139 12.65 5.66 -11.50
CA VAL A 139 12.01 6.81 -10.88
C VAL A 139 11.09 7.51 -11.88
N ALA A 140 9.81 7.64 -11.55
CA ALA A 140 8.87 8.50 -12.23
C ALA A 140 9.06 9.95 -11.78
N CYS A 141 9.26 10.86 -12.74
CA CYS A 141 9.48 12.28 -12.50
C CYS A 141 8.12 13.01 -12.44
N ASP A 142 7.54 13.15 -11.25
CA ASP A 142 6.24 13.81 -11.05
C ASP A 142 6.40 15.32 -10.81
N THR A 143 6.96 16.01 -11.81
CA THR A 143 7.36 17.43 -11.73
C THR A 143 6.19 18.35 -11.37
N GLU A 144 4.98 18.02 -11.84
CA GLU A 144 3.74 18.77 -11.58
C GLU A 144 2.93 18.20 -10.40
N SER A 145 3.45 17.20 -9.68
CA SER A 145 2.78 16.50 -8.58
C SER A 145 1.42 15.87 -8.96
N ASN A 146 1.20 15.57 -10.24
CA ASN A 146 -0.05 15.01 -10.74
C ASN A 146 -0.27 13.59 -10.23
N ILE A 147 0.79 12.77 -10.16
CA ILE A 147 0.71 11.40 -9.65
C ILE A 147 0.51 11.44 -8.13
N ASN A 148 1.25 12.27 -7.41
CA ASN A 148 1.09 12.45 -5.97
C ASN A 148 -0.35 12.87 -5.59
N ASN A 149 -1.00 13.71 -6.41
CA ASN A 149 -2.38 14.11 -6.19
C ASN A 149 -3.41 12.96 -6.35
N LEU A 150 -3.07 11.91 -7.08
CA LEU A 150 -3.91 10.71 -7.20
C LEU A 150 -3.79 9.81 -5.95
N TYR A 151 -2.68 9.89 -5.23
CA TYR A 151 -2.35 9.05 -4.08
C TYR A 151 -2.24 9.90 -2.81
N PRO A 152 -3.37 10.40 -2.27
CA PRO A 152 -3.36 11.32 -1.14
C PRO A 152 -2.67 10.70 0.08
N SER A 153 -1.80 11.48 0.70
CA SER A 153 -1.14 11.13 1.96
C SER A 153 -0.93 12.39 2.80
N ALA A 154 -0.60 12.23 4.09
CA ALA A 154 -0.29 13.37 4.95
C ALA A 154 1.17 13.86 4.79
N GLY A 155 1.98 13.21 3.95
CA GLY A 155 3.37 13.57 3.71
C GLY A 155 4.19 12.45 3.07
N ILE A 156 5.50 12.66 2.97
CA ILE A 156 6.47 11.71 2.44
C ILE A 156 7.54 11.36 3.49
N PRO A 157 8.17 10.17 3.42
CA PRO A 157 7.93 9.13 2.42
C PRO A 157 6.58 8.46 2.57
N TYR A 158 5.97 8.07 1.46
CA TYR A 158 4.72 7.32 1.42
C TYR A 158 4.87 6.14 0.47
N THR A 159 4.56 4.93 0.92
CA THR A 159 4.68 3.72 0.10
C THR A 159 3.33 3.04 -0.03
N VAL A 160 2.98 2.65 -1.25
CA VAL A 160 1.74 1.91 -1.57
C VAL A 160 2.14 0.57 -2.18
N ILE A 161 1.64 -0.52 -1.59
CA ILE A 161 1.77 -1.87 -2.16
C ILE A 161 0.46 -2.20 -2.87
N ILE A 162 0.59 -2.66 -4.11
CA ILE A 162 -0.53 -3.00 -4.99
C ILE A 162 -0.40 -4.48 -5.36
N GLY A 163 -1.48 -5.22 -5.21
CA GLY A 163 -1.57 -6.63 -5.56
C GLY A 163 -1.64 -6.88 -7.06
N LYS A 164 -1.53 -8.15 -7.45
CA LYS A 164 -1.62 -8.59 -8.87
C LYS A 164 -2.96 -8.24 -9.52
N ASP A 165 -4.01 -8.07 -8.73
CA ASP A 165 -5.35 -7.66 -9.13
C ASP A 165 -5.51 -6.15 -9.36
N GLY A 166 -4.48 -5.35 -9.02
CA GLY A 166 -4.51 -3.89 -9.10
C GLY A 166 -5.13 -3.21 -7.87
N LEU A 167 -5.39 -3.95 -6.79
CA LEU A 167 -5.92 -3.41 -5.54
C LEU A 167 -4.80 -3.05 -4.56
N VAL A 168 -4.98 -1.98 -3.80
CA VAL A 168 -4.05 -1.58 -2.73
C VAL A 168 -4.10 -2.60 -1.59
N THR A 169 -2.97 -3.20 -1.23
CA THR A 169 -2.88 -4.23 -0.18
C THR A 169 -2.32 -3.69 1.14
N GLU A 170 -1.34 -2.80 1.10
CA GLU A 170 -0.80 -2.11 2.28
C GLU A 170 -0.36 -0.68 1.91
N THR A 171 -0.39 0.22 2.89
CA THR A 171 0.20 1.56 2.79
C THR A 171 1.12 1.83 3.99
N PHE A 172 2.16 2.63 3.76
CA PHE A 172 3.12 3.02 4.80
C PHE A 172 3.41 4.50 4.71
N LEU A 173 3.15 5.24 5.79
CA LEU A 173 3.52 6.65 5.90
C LEU A 173 4.71 6.83 6.84
N GLY A 174 5.73 7.51 6.34
CA GLY A 174 6.95 7.84 7.05
C GLY A 174 7.94 6.68 7.16
N ALA A 175 9.18 7.04 7.45
CA ALA A 175 10.25 6.08 7.69
C ALA A 175 11.24 6.62 8.72
N LYS A 176 11.85 5.69 9.47
CA LYS A 176 12.84 6.00 10.49
C LYS A 176 14.25 5.77 9.98
N ASP A 177 14.49 4.60 9.41
CA ASP A 177 15.77 4.10 8.93
C ASP A 177 15.56 3.00 7.88
N ALA A 178 16.60 2.68 7.11
CA ALA A 178 16.54 1.69 6.04
C ALA A 178 16.26 0.26 6.55
N ASP A 179 16.86 -0.18 7.65
CA ASP A 179 16.75 -1.58 8.09
C ASP A 179 15.33 -1.94 8.53
N SER A 180 14.71 -1.06 9.33
CA SER A 180 13.32 -1.25 9.76
C SER A 180 12.36 -1.14 8.59
N GLN A 181 12.64 -0.24 7.63
CA GLN A 181 11.80 -0.06 6.46
C GLN A 181 11.89 -1.26 5.51
N TYR A 182 13.10 -1.76 5.23
CA TYR A 182 13.33 -2.97 4.45
C TYR A 182 12.54 -4.15 5.02
N THR A 183 12.62 -4.36 6.34
CA THR A 183 11.92 -5.47 7.00
C THR A 183 10.40 -5.38 6.83
N LYS A 184 9.82 -4.17 6.99
CA LYS A 184 8.38 -3.95 6.82
C LYS A 184 7.93 -4.17 5.39
N LEU A 185 8.60 -3.53 4.43
CA LEU A 185 8.23 -3.56 3.03
C LEU A 185 8.43 -4.96 2.44
N ARG A 186 9.52 -5.65 2.76
CA ARG A 186 9.76 -7.03 2.35
C ARG A 186 8.64 -7.98 2.81
N ARG A 187 8.18 -7.83 4.06
CA ARG A 187 7.07 -8.63 4.58
C ARG A 187 5.79 -8.38 3.76
N ALA A 188 5.42 -7.12 3.56
CA ALA A 188 4.20 -6.77 2.82
C ALA A 188 4.26 -7.21 1.35
N LEU A 189 5.42 -7.08 0.70
CA LEU A 189 5.66 -7.58 -0.65
C LEU A 189 5.49 -9.10 -0.73
N GLN A 190 6.04 -9.84 0.24
CA GLN A 190 5.88 -11.29 0.29
C GLN A 190 4.41 -11.70 0.47
N GLU A 191 3.70 -11.05 1.38
CA GLU A 191 2.28 -11.31 1.62
C GLU A 191 1.43 -11.01 0.37
N ALA A 192 1.68 -9.89 -0.31
CA ALA A 192 1.00 -9.54 -1.55
C ALA A 192 1.31 -10.51 -2.70
N TYR A 193 2.54 -11.03 -2.76
CA TYR A 193 2.97 -11.99 -3.78
C TYR A 193 2.31 -13.37 -3.59
N GLU A 194 2.15 -13.80 -2.33
CA GLU A 194 1.56 -15.08 -1.94
C GLU A 194 0.03 -15.09 -1.93
N ALA A 195 -0.63 -13.93 -1.84
CA ALA A 195 -2.09 -13.83 -1.78
C ALA A 195 -2.81 -14.27 -3.07
N ASN A 196 -2.08 -14.55 -4.15
CA ASN A 196 -2.59 -14.97 -5.46
C ASN A 196 -1.61 -15.94 -6.18
#